data_AF-A0A7X8Q9C7-F1
#
_entry.id   AF-A0A7X8Q9C7-F1
#
_cell.length_a   1.000
_cell.length_b   1.000
_cell.length_c   1.000
_cell.angle_alpha   90.00
_cell.angle_beta   90.00
_cell.angle_gamma   90.00
#
_symmetry.space_group_name_H-M   'P 1'
#
loop_
_entity.id
_entity.type
_entity.pdbx_description
1 polymer ?
#
loop_
_entity_poly.entity_id
_entity_poly.type
_entity_poly.pdbx_seq_one_letter_code
_entity_poly.pdbx_strand_id
1 'polypeptide(L)'
;MKVISLYFLFSFLVIFNCSASDAIKAPTKSPSEYYNYVFIAEKFIMQGEFDSALYYYAKSLSTEIRYRIDITNVNKCLKKANDDNIKIDLFLYGYLHSDSSVSSDLFIERVSSYFTKEGIEKLRDSISGKAKYVDEDDIDYVQISKILEDLENADQKYRLDFSPSRSDLRKRKRVDIDNFRKLINLYTKYGFFTTSKLQGAAFPAYKFILTHNFCNKKRYIKHNDFFIREVLAGRLDAREYADIVDNYRFDSTQVYGCHTVFSVGDSLIVFHLSDSGKEKINNNRKSIFLQDIDTMQKKMIWQWKNYHSFWFENVCEVVPYYSNETATIIAEQKLKEMGSIAKGYEIISR
;
A
#
# COMPACT_ATOMS: atom_id res chain seq x y z
N MET A 1 -9.59 23.67 26.32
CA MET A 1 -9.56 23.69 24.83
C MET A 1 -10.04 22.35 24.33
N LYS A 2 -11.15 22.29 23.58
CA LYS A 2 -11.64 21.03 23.00
C LYS A 2 -10.76 20.69 21.80
N VAL A 3 -9.90 19.70 22.00
CA VAL A 3 -8.88 19.22 21.06
C VAL A 3 -9.42 17.95 20.39
N ILE A 4 -9.10 17.87 19.09
CA ILE A 4 -9.39 16.85 18.08
C ILE A 4 -10.81 16.89 17.49
N SER A 5 -10.91 17.10 16.18
CA SER A 5 -12.08 16.65 15.43
C SER A 5 -11.66 15.67 14.34
N LEU A 6 -12.40 14.56 14.30
CA LEU A 6 -12.27 13.41 13.41
C LEU A 6 -12.34 13.73 11.90
N TYR A 7 -12.50 15.00 11.50
CA TYR A 7 -12.60 15.43 10.10
C TYR A 7 -11.42 14.97 9.22
N PHE A 8 -10.20 14.88 9.74
CA PHE A 8 -9.03 14.49 8.93
C PHE A 8 -8.96 12.98 8.62
N LEU A 9 -9.49 12.12 9.49
CA LEU A 9 -9.66 10.67 9.24
C LEU A 9 -10.94 10.38 8.44
N PHE A 10 -11.96 11.23 8.56
CA PHE A 10 -13.22 11.10 7.81
C PHE A 10 -13.09 11.57 6.34
N SER A 11 -12.35 12.63 6.05
CA SER A 11 -11.97 13.00 4.67
C SER A 11 -11.10 11.91 3.99
N PHE A 12 -10.41 11.10 4.80
CA PHE A 12 -9.58 9.97 4.39
C PHE A 12 -10.41 8.73 4.00
N LEU A 13 -11.54 8.51 4.68
CA LEU A 13 -12.49 7.43 4.37
C LEU A 13 -13.47 7.83 3.27
N VAL A 14 -13.80 9.11 3.07
CA VAL A 14 -14.82 9.47 2.08
C VAL A 14 -14.30 9.40 0.65
N ILE A 15 -13.04 9.73 0.38
CA ILE A 15 -12.52 9.64 -1.00
C ILE A 15 -12.37 8.17 -1.45
N PHE A 16 -12.33 7.20 -0.50
CA PHE A 16 -12.02 5.78 -0.80
C PHE A 16 -12.98 4.71 -0.26
N ASN A 17 -13.87 4.98 0.70
CA ASN A 17 -15.11 4.18 0.90
C ASN A 17 -16.18 4.56 -0.13
N CYS A 18 -15.86 5.52 -0.99
CA CYS A 18 -16.59 5.81 -2.21
C CYS A 18 -15.99 5.03 -3.40
N SER A 19 -15.88 3.71 -3.29
CA SER A 19 -15.49 2.84 -4.41
C SER A 19 -16.54 1.77 -4.71
N ALA A 20 -17.66 2.19 -5.29
CA ALA A 20 -18.49 1.46 -6.22
C ALA A 20 -17.55 0.87 -7.29
N SER A 21 -17.71 -0.40 -7.65
CA SER A 21 -18.70 -0.86 -8.62
C SER A 21 -18.29 -0.42 -10.04
N ASP A 22 -17.42 -1.23 -10.62
CA ASP A 22 -17.15 -1.49 -12.03
C ASP A 22 -17.09 -0.33 -13.03
N ALA A 23 -15.84 0.01 -13.40
CA ALA A 23 -15.42 -0.22 -14.77
C ALA A 23 -14.74 -1.61 -14.77
N ILE A 24 -15.05 -2.63 -15.60
CA ILE A 24 -15.31 -2.64 -17.04
C ILE A 24 -15.95 -4.01 -17.40
N LYS A 25 -16.96 -4.07 -18.30
CA LYS A 25 -17.15 -5.24 -19.17
C LYS A 25 -15.97 -5.33 -20.16
N ALA A 26 -14.86 -5.93 -19.70
CA ALA A 26 -13.60 -6.30 -20.36
C ALA A 26 -12.67 -5.18 -20.91
N PRO A 27 -11.33 -5.25 -20.72
CA PRO A 27 -10.56 -6.32 -20.10
C PRO A 27 -10.20 -6.01 -18.64
N THR A 28 -10.00 -7.08 -17.88
CA THR A 28 -9.03 -7.20 -16.80
C THR A 28 -7.80 -6.30 -17.02
N LYS A 29 -7.81 -5.06 -16.52
CA LYS A 29 -6.60 -4.23 -16.53
C LYS A 29 -5.65 -4.80 -15.50
N SER A 30 -4.58 -5.43 -15.99
CA SER A 30 -3.68 -6.19 -15.14
C SER A 30 -3.09 -5.29 -14.05
N PRO A 31 -2.81 -5.81 -12.85
CA PRO A 31 -2.04 -5.10 -11.83
C PRO A 31 -0.74 -4.49 -12.35
N SER A 32 -0.16 -5.05 -13.42
CA SER A 32 0.98 -4.47 -14.13
C SER A 32 0.71 -3.07 -14.70
N GLU A 33 -0.50 -2.78 -15.21
CA GLU A 33 -0.85 -1.45 -15.73
C GLU A 33 -0.94 -0.44 -14.59
N TYR A 34 -1.54 -0.82 -13.46
CA TYR A 34 -1.57 -0.03 -12.24
C TYR A 34 -0.16 0.38 -11.80
N TYR A 35 0.73 -0.60 -11.61
CA TYR A 35 2.10 -0.36 -11.15
C TYR A 35 2.92 0.46 -12.16
N ASN A 36 2.62 0.34 -13.46
CA ASN A 36 3.24 1.19 -14.48
C ASN A 36 2.79 2.66 -14.34
N TYR A 37 1.50 2.94 -14.14
CA TYR A 37 1.04 4.31 -13.91
C TYR A 37 1.59 4.91 -12.62
N VAL A 38 1.61 4.13 -11.54
CA VAL A 38 2.23 4.55 -10.27
C VAL A 38 3.71 4.88 -10.49
N PHE A 39 4.46 4.02 -11.18
CA PHE A 39 5.88 4.27 -11.50
C PHE A 39 6.10 5.60 -12.22
N ILE A 40 5.29 5.89 -13.23
CA ILE A 40 5.37 7.14 -14.00
C ILE A 40 5.01 8.34 -13.11
N ALA A 41 3.95 8.23 -12.29
CA ALA A 41 3.54 9.29 -11.38
C ALA A 41 4.64 9.62 -10.36
N GLU A 42 5.29 8.61 -9.79
CA GLU A 42 6.42 8.78 -8.87
C GLU A 42 7.60 9.49 -9.55
N LYS A 43 7.88 9.20 -10.83
CA LYS A 43 8.91 9.92 -11.60
C LYS A 43 8.59 11.40 -11.74
N PHE A 44 7.32 11.75 -11.99
CA PHE A 44 6.90 13.15 -12.07
C PHE A 44 6.97 13.87 -10.72
N ILE A 45 6.66 13.19 -9.61
CA ILE A 45 6.94 13.71 -8.26
C ILE A 45 8.43 14.06 -8.14
N MET A 46 9.32 13.18 -8.63
CA MET A 46 10.76 13.41 -8.59
C MET A 46 11.23 14.64 -9.37
N GLN A 47 10.44 15.06 -10.34
CA GLN A 47 10.70 16.22 -11.20
C GLN A 47 10.00 17.50 -10.70
N GLY A 48 9.20 17.41 -9.63
CA GLY A 48 8.37 18.51 -9.14
C GLY A 48 7.14 18.79 -10.01
N GLU A 49 6.82 17.91 -10.96
CA GLU A 49 5.70 18.03 -11.88
C GLU A 49 4.42 17.42 -11.28
N PHE A 50 3.86 18.08 -10.26
CA PHE A 50 2.75 17.52 -9.47
C PHE A 50 1.44 17.35 -10.23
N ASP A 51 1.16 18.21 -11.22
CA ASP A 51 0.00 18.08 -12.10
C ASP A 51 0.11 16.82 -12.97
N SER A 52 1.27 16.59 -13.61
CA SER A 52 1.58 15.36 -14.35
C SER A 52 1.50 14.11 -13.47
N ALA A 53 2.04 14.18 -12.24
CA ALA A 53 1.96 13.08 -11.29
C ALA A 53 0.49 12.74 -10.96
N LEU A 54 -0.33 13.77 -10.70
CA LEU A 54 -1.75 13.60 -10.38
C LEU A 54 -2.52 12.98 -11.55
N TYR A 55 -2.23 13.37 -12.79
CA TYR A 55 -2.81 12.77 -13.99
C TYR A 55 -2.55 11.25 -14.08
N TYR A 56 -1.32 10.82 -13.82
CA TYR A 56 -0.98 9.39 -13.85
C TYR A 56 -1.54 8.62 -12.65
N TYR A 57 -1.64 9.23 -11.47
CA TYR A 57 -2.38 8.63 -10.37
C TYR A 57 -3.88 8.51 -10.66
N ALA A 58 -4.50 9.50 -11.31
CA ALA A 58 -5.90 9.38 -11.73
C ALA A 58 -6.11 8.21 -12.69
N LYS A 59 -5.17 7.97 -13.61
CA LYS A 59 -5.19 6.76 -14.46
C LYS A 59 -5.01 5.48 -13.67
N SER A 60 -4.13 5.45 -12.66
CA SER A 60 -3.99 4.26 -11.79
C SER A 60 -5.26 3.98 -10.99
N LEU A 61 -6.02 5.03 -10.65
CA LEU A 61 -7.31 4.87 -9.99
C LEU A 61 -8.37 4.19 -10.87
N SER A 62 -8.23 4.14 -12.19
CA SER A 62 -9.14 3.35 -13.04
C SER A 62 -8.98 1.82 -12.87
N THR A 63 -8.03 1.37 -12.05
CA THR A 63 -7.85 -0.04 -11.68
C THR A 63 -8.50 -0.34 -10.33
N GLU A 64 -8.74 -1.61 -9.98
CA GLU A 64 -9.30 -2.00 -8.69
C GLU A 64 -8.34 -1.81 -7.50
N ILE A 65 -7.07 -1.50 -7.78
CA ILE A 65 -6.01 -1.49 -6.78
C ILE A 65 -5.95 -0.15 -6.05
N ARG A 66 -5.89 -0.22 -4.71
CA ARG A 66 -5.91 0.93 -3.80
C ARG A 66 -4.96 0.72 -2.62
N TYR A 67 -3.72 1.18 -2.76
CA TYR A 67 -2.74 1.13 -1.66
C TYR A 67 -2.61 2.46 -0.93
N ARG A 68 -2.40 2.37 0.39
CA ARG A 68 -2.38 3.52 1.32
C ARG A 68 -1.27 4.53 0.99
N ILE A 69 -0.10 4.03 0.57
CA ILE A 69 1.04 4.87 0.23
C ILE A 69 0.76 5.70 -1.03
N ASP A 70 0.13 5.10 -2.04
CA ASP A 70 -0.22 5.81 -3.28
C ASP A 70 -1.31 6.86 -3.02
N ILE A 71 -2.25 6.56 -2.12
CA ILE A 71 -3.22 7.55 -1.60
C ILE A 71 -2.52 8.72 -0.90
N THR A 72 -1.49 8.43 -0.11
CA THR A 72 -0.69 9.46 0.56
C THR A 72 0.04 10.34 -0.44
N ASN A 73 0.57 9.75 -1.52
CA ASN A 73 1.23 10.47 -2.60
C ASN A 73 0.24 11.33 -3.40
N VAL A 74 -0.96 10.82 -3.69
CA VAL A 74 -2.05 11.60 -4.30
C VAL A 74 -2.41 12.82 -3.46
N ASN A 75 -2.60 12.67 -2.14
CA ASN A 75 -2.90 13.81 -1.25
C ASN A 75 -1.81 14.88 -1.29
N LYS A 76 -0.54 14.46 -1.29
CA LYS A 76 0.59 15.38 -1.40
C LYS A 76 0.62 16.08 -2.75
N CYS A 77 0.30 15.38 -3.85
CA CYS A 77 0.17 15.99 -5.18
C CYS A 77 -0.98 16.99 -5.22
N LEU A 78 -2.16 16.64 -4.69
CA LEU A 78 -3.33 17.51 -4.62
C LEU A 78 -3.06 18.85 -3.93
N LYS A 79 -2.22 18.86 -2.89
CA LYS A 79 -1.81 20.09 -2.17
C LYS A 79 -0.87 21.00 -2.96
N LYS A 80 -0.24 20.48 -4.01
CA LYS A 80 0.79 21.18 -4.82
C LYS A 80 0.39 21.37 -6.28
N ALA A 81 -0.64 20.65 -6.73
CA ALA A 81 -1.20 20.73 -8.06
C ALA A 81 -1.99 22.02 -8.24
N ASN A 82 -1.79 22.68 -9.37
CA ASN A 82 -2.42 23.95 -9.71
C ASN A 82 -3.56 23.77 -10.71
N ASP A 83 -3.56 22.68 -11.48
CA ASP A 83 -4.58 22.44 -12.51
C ASP A 83 -5.84 21.79 -11.89
N ASP A 84 -6.91 22.57 -11.77
CA ASP A 84 -8.19 22.07 -11.28
C ASP A 84 -8.85 21.07 -12.24
N ASN A 85 -8.54 21.06 -13.55
CA ASN A 85 -9.14 20.10 -14.49
C ASN A 85 -8.69 18.66 -14.17
N ILE A 86 -7.40 18.47 -13.87
CA ILE A 86 -6.85 17.16 -13.50
C ILE A 86 -7.49 16.67 -12.19
N LYS A 87 -7.75 17.59 -11.25
CA LYS A 87 -8.45 17.28 -10.01
C LYS A 87 -9.91 16.92 -10.27
N ILE A 88 -10.60 17.62 -11.17
CA ILE A 88 -12.01 17.33 -11.52
C ILE A 88 -12.15 15.88 -11.98
N ASP A 89 -11.31 15.41 -12.90
CA ASP A 89 -11.38 14.02 -13.39
C ASP A 89 -11.20 13.00 -12.25
N LEU A 90 -10.23 13.24 -11.37
CA LEU A 90 -9.96 12.42 -10.19
C LEU A 90 -11.17 12.36 -9.24
N PHE A 91 -11.75 13.52 -8.92
CA PHE A 91 -12.83 13.62 -7.95
C PHE A 91 -14.19 13.23 -8.54
N LEU A 92 -14.41 13.43 -9.83
CA LEU A 92 -15.58 12.91 -10.53
C LEU A 92 -15.58 11.38 -10.49
N TYR A 93 -14.43 10.75 -10.77
CA TYR A 93 -14.30 9.30 -10.62
C TYR A 93 -14.64 8.86 -9.19
N GLY A 94 -14.11 9.53 -8.16
CA GLY A 94 -14.44 9.24 -6.76
C GLY A 94 -15.93 9.42 -6.42
N TYR A 95 -16.61 10.41 -7.00
CA TYR A 95 -18.04 10.64 -6.78
C TYR A 95 -18.92 9.56 -7.43
N LEU A 96 -18.66 9.23 -8.70
CA LEU A 96 -19.46 8.24 -9.44
C LEU A 96 -19.41 6.86 -8.78
N HIS A 97 -18.30 6.59 -8.11
CA HIS A 97 -18.12 5.38 -7.33
C HIS A 97 -18.47 5.58 -5.84
N SER A 98 -19.10 6.66 -5.43
CA SER A 98 -19.47 6.79 -4.02
C SER A 98 -20.62 5.87 -3.60
N ASP A 99 -20.64 5.49 -2.32
CA ASP A 99 -21.83 4.86 -1.73
C ASP A 99 -23.05 5.74 -1.97
N SER A 100 -24.22 5.14 -2.22
CA SER A 100 -25.45 5.87 -2.56
C SER A 100 -25.84 6.91 -1.50
N SER A 101 -25.48 6.70 -0.24
CA SER A 101 -25.69 7.64 0.88
C SER A 101 -24.91 8.96 0.77
N VAL A 102 -23.88 9.06 -0.07
CA VAL A 102 -23.05 10.27 -0.22
C VAL A 102 -23.67 11.22 -1.24
N SER A 103 -24.37 12.28 -0.81
CA SER A 103 -24.92 13.27 -1.75
C SER A 103 -23.83 14.06 -2.49
N SER A 104 -24.20 14.72 -3.60
CA SER A 104 -23.31 15.64 -4.33
C SER A 104 -22.77 16.75 -3.43
N ASP A 105 -23.64 17.35 -2.62
CA ASP A 105 -23.29 18.47 -1.74
C ASP A 105 -22.29 18.04 -0.66
N LEU A 106 -22.56 16.88 -0.04
CA LEU A 106 -21.66 16.30 0.97
C LEU A 106 -20.31 15.92 0.37
N PHE A 107 -20.28 15.44 -0.88
CA PHE A 107 -19.04 15.14 -1.57
C PHE A 107 -18.24 16.42 -1.87
N ILE A 108 -18.88 17.44 -2.45
CA ILE A 108 -18.26 18.73 -2.79
C ILE A 108 -17.70 19.42 -1.54
N GLU A 109 -18.46 19.45 -0.45
CA GLU A 109 -18.02 20.01 0.84
C GLU A 109 -16.67 19.40 1.25
N ARG A 110 -16.56 18.07 1.17
CA ARG A 110 -15.39 17.31 1.62
C ARG A 110 -14.14 17.50 0.76
N VAL A 111 -14.31 17.82 -0.53
CA VAL A 111 -13.18 17.96 -1.48
C VAL A 111 -12.85 19.42 -1.81
N SER A 112 -13.72 20.36 -1.45
CA SER A 112 -13.61 21.80 -1.75
C SER A 112 -12.24 22.41 -1.42
N SER A 113 -11.57 21.96 -0.36
CA SER A 113 -10.27 22.49 0.07
C SER A 113 -9.12 22.29 -0.94
N TYR A 114 -9.30 21.43 -1.95
CA TYR A 114 -8.30 21.17 -2.99
C TYR A 114 -8.47 22.02 -4.26
N PHE A 115 -9.56 22.78 -4.34
CA PHE A 115 -9.97 23.50 -5.54
C PHE A 115 -9.98 25.01 -5.34
N THR A 116 -9.84 25.74 -6.44
CA THR A 116 -10.25 27.14 -6.48
C THR A 116 -11.78 27.25 -6.45
N LYS A 117 -12.32 28.45 -6.22
CA LYS A 117 -13.77 28.68 -6.30
C LYS A 117 -14.33 28.30 -7.67
N GLU A 118 -13.62 28.61 -8.75
CA GLU A 118 -14.01 28.23 -10.11
C GLU A 118 -13.97 26.70 -10.31
N GLY A 119 -12.94 26.03 -9.79
CA GLY A 119 -12.84 24.58 -9.82
C GLY A 119 -13.98 23.87 -9.10
N ILE A 120 -14.46 24.42 -7.98
CA ILE A 120 -15.62 23.89 -7.24
C ILE A 120 -16.88 23.94 -8.10
N GLU A 121 -17.13 25.06 -8.79
CA GLU A 121 -18.29 25.19 -9.69
C GLU A 121 -18.21 24.19 -10.85
N LYS A 122 -17.04 24.06 -11.49
CA LYS A 122 -16.83 23.07 -12.55
C LYS A 122 -17.02 21.62 -12.07
N LEU A 123 -16.57 21.30 -10.86
CA LEU A 123 -16.80 19.98 -10.27
C LEU A 123 -18.29 19.74 -10.02
N ARG A 124 -19.01 20.74 -9.50
CA ARG A 124 -20.46 20.68 -9.28
C ARG A 124 -21.20 20.39 -10.60
N ASP A 125 -20.84 21.11 -11.66
CA ASP A 125 -21.41 20.90 -13.00
C ASP A 125 -21.10 19.50 -13.54
N SER A 126 -19.88 19.00 -13.32
CA SER A 126 -19.44 17.68 -13.77
C SER A 126 -20.18 16.52 -13.06
N ILE A 127 -20.55 16.73 -11.80
CA ILE A 127 -21.30 15.77 -10.97
C ILE A 127 -22.80 15.81 -11.26
N SER A 128 -23.33 16.99 -11.65
CA SER A 128 -24.75 17.22 -11.83
C SER A 128 -25.41 16.21 -12.79
N GLY A 129 -26.49 15.58 -12.35
CA GLY A 129 -27.26 14.63 -13.15
C GLY A 129 -26.55 13.32 -13.49
N LYS A 130 -25.37 13.04 -12.91
CA LYS A 130 -24.68 11.77 -13.10
C LYS A 130 -25.21 10.72 -12.13
N ALA A 131 -25.72 9.62 -12.68
CA ALA A 131 -26.01 8.44 -11.90
C ALA A 131 -24.70 7.81 -11.41
N LYS A 132 -24.69 7.37 -10.16
CA LYS A 132 -23.61 6.55 -9.61
C LYS A 132 -23.66 5.15 -10.21
N TYR A 133 -22.51 4.49 -10.23
CA TYR A 133 -22.46 3.10 -10.64
C TYR A 133 -23.10 2.20 -9.57
N VAL A 134 -23.86 1.21 -10.03
CA VAL A 134 -24.46 0.14 -9.20
C VAL A 134 -24.04 -1.17 -9.83
N ASP A 135 -23.40 -2.05 -9.05
CA ASP A 135 -22.96 -3.35 -9.54
C ASP A 135 -23.53 -4.47 -8.68
N GLU A 136 -24.28 -5.35 -9.32
CA GLU A 136 -24.98 -6.46 -8.70
C GLU A 136 -24.14 -7.73 -8.85
N ASP A 137 -23.69 -8.28 -7.74
CA ASP A 137 -23.32 -9.69 -7.65
C ASP A 137 -24.08 -10.35 -6.50
N ASP A 138 -24.20 -11.68 -6.54
CA ASP A 138 -24.92 -12.46 -5.55
C ASP A 138 -24.06 -12.75 -4.29
N ILE A 139 -23.03 -11.93 -4.02
CA ILE A 139 -22.15 -12.10 -2.86
C ILE A 139 -22.66 -11.25 -1.68
N ASP A 140 -22.89 -11.90 -0.54
CA ASP A 140 -23.27 -11.22 0.70
C ASP A 140 -22.06 -10.50 1.35
N TYR A 141 -21.75 -9.32 0.82
CA TYR A 141 -20.66 -8.47 1.31
C TYR A 141 -20.86 -7.96 2.73
N VAL A 142 -22.10 -7.86 3.20
CA VAL A 142 -22.40 -7.47 4.58
C VAL A 142 -21.94 -8.57 5.53
N GLN A 143 -22.25 -9.83 5.22
CA GLN A 143 -21.78 -10.98 6.00
C GLN A 143 -20.26 -11.12 5.96
N ILE A 144 -19.63 -10.99 4.79
CA ILE A 144 -18.17 -11.07 4.66
C ILE A 144 -17.51 -9.96 5.48
N SER A 145 -18.02 -8.73 5.37
CA SER A 145 -17.44 -7.57 6.09
C SER A 145 -17.46 -7.78 7.59
N LYS A 146 -18.60 -8.22 8.14
CA LYS A 146 -18.73 -8.53 9.57
C LYS A 146 -17.73 -9.58 10.03
N ILE A 147 -17.56 -10.65 9.25
CA ILE A 147 -16.60 -11.71 9.59
C ILE A 147 -15.18 -11.13 9.61
N LEU A 148 -14.78 -10.38 8.58
CA LEU A 148 -13.44 -9.80 8.49
C LEU A 148 -13.13 -8.84 9.65
N GLU A 149 -14.08 -7.97 10.01
CA GLU A 149 -13.95 -7.06 11.16
C GLU A 149 -13.81 -7.83 12.49
N ASP A 150 -14.58 -8.91 12.68
CA ASP A 150 -14.44 -9.78 13.85
C ASP A 150 -13.05 -10.44 13.93
N LEU A 151 -12.46 -10.82 12.77
CA LEU A 151 -11.10 -11.34 12.71
C LEU A 151 -10.06 -10.29 13.10
N GLU A 152 -10.17 -9.06 12.60
CA GLU A 152 -9.27 -7.95 12.95
C GLU A 152 -9.37 -7.60 14.43
N ASN A 153 -10.58 -7.50 14.98
CA ASN A 153 -10.77 -7.22 16.40
C ASN A 153 -10.11 -8.29 17.29
N ALA A 154 -10.21 -9.57 16.89
CA ALA A 154 -9.51 -10.65 17.57
C ALA A 154 -7.98 -10.51 17.46
N ASP A 155 -7.46 -10.11 16.30
CA ASP A 155 -6.03 -9.89 16.07
C ASP A 155 -5.47 -8.71 16.88
N GLN A 156 -6.14 -7.56 16.84
CA GLN A 156 -5.72 -6.32 17.52
C GLN A 156 -5.71 -6.46 19.05
N LYS A 157 -6.68 -7.18 19.62
CA LYS A 157 -6.78 -7.42 21.07
C LYS A 157 -5.47 -7.93 21.70
N TYR A 158 -4.68 -8.71 20.97
CA TYR A 158 -3.43 -9.28 21.49
C TYR A 158 -2.19 -8.50 21.07
N ARG A 159 -2.31 -7.51 20.18
CA ARG A 159 -1.21 -6.71 19.61
C ARG A 159 -1.06 -5.33 20.24
N LEU A 160 -2.13 -4.79 20.84
CA LEU A 160 -2.14 -3.47 21.49
C LEU A 160 -1.35 -3.41 22.82
N ASP A 161 -1.08 -4.56 23.45
CA ASP A 161 -0.28 -4.61 24.69
C ASP A 161 1.20 -4.94 24.40
N PHE A 162 2.08 -4.01 24.78
CA PHE A 162 3.55 -4.10 24.74
C PHE A 162 4.14 -5.07 25.79
N SER A 163 3.45 -6.16 26.13
CA SER A 163 3.96 -7.16 27.08
C SER A 163 4.42 -8.43 26.34
N PRO A 164 5.73 -8.68 26.20
CA PRO A 164 6.27 -9.78 25.39
C PRO A 164 6.36 -11.07 26.21
N SER A 165 5.31 -11.42 26.98
CA SER A 165 5.32 -12.69 27.69
C SER A 165 5.30 -13.85 26.68
N ARG A 166 6.00 -14.95 26.99
CA ARG A 166 5.99 -16.16 26.14
C ARG A 166 4.56 -16.71 25.93
N SER A 167 3.68 -16.52 26.91
CA SER A 167 2.26 -16.88 26.81
C SER A 167 1.52 -16.04 25.77
N ASP A 168 1.78 -14.74 25.69
CA ASP A 168 1.08 -13.85 24.76
C ASP A 168 1.57 -14.05 23.32
N LEU A 169 2.86 -14.34 23.14
CA LEU A 169 3.39 -14.79 21.84
C LEU A 169 2.73 -16.09 21.35
N ARG A 170 2.45 -17.05 22.25
CA ARG A 170 1.72 -18.27 21.91
C ARG A 170 0.26 -18.00 21.56
N LYS A 171 -0.41 -17.09 22.27
CA LYS A 171 -1.79 -16.68 21.97
C LYS A 171 -1.88 -15.98 20.62
N ARG A 172 -0.99 -15.02 20.33
CA ARG A 172 -0.90 -14.33 19.02
C ARG A 172 -0.80 -15.33 17.87
N LYS A 173 0.14 -16.27 17.96
CA LYS A 173 0.31 -17.34 16.95
C LYS A 173 -0.95 -18.19 16.77
N ARG A 174 -1.72 -18.45 17.83
CA ARG A 174 -2.99 -19.19 17.74
C ARG A 174 -4.07 -18.37 17.02
N VAL A 175 -4.18 -17.08 17.35
CA VAL A 175 -5.14 -16.16 16.71
C VAL A 175 -4.84 -15.98 15.23
N ASP A 176 -3.58 -15.76 14.86
CA ASP A 176 -3.14 -15.81 13.46
C ASP A 176 -3.60 -17.13 12.84
N ILE A 177 -3.38 -18.24 13.56
CA ILE A 177 -3.77 -19.56 13.08
C ILE A 177 -5.25 -19.64 12.72
N ASP A 178 -6.10 -19.22 13.64
CA ASP A 178 -7.53 -19.33 13.47
C ASP A 178 -8.08 -18.29 12.47
N ASN A 179 -7.52 -17.08 12.43
CA ASN A 179 -7.91 -16.03 11.48
C ASN A 179 -7.63 -16.43 10.03
N PHE A 180 -6.44 -16.97 9.74
CA PHE A 180 -6.14 -17.43 8.39
C PHE A 180 -7.02 -18.61 7.97
N ARG A 181 -7.33 -19.54 8.89
CA ARG A 181 -8.25 -20.64 8.56
C ARG A 181 -9.63 -20.11 8.20
N LYS A 182 -10.13 -19.14 8.96
CA LYS A 182 -11.42 -18.48 8.67
C LYS A 182 -11.37 -17.73 7.34
N LEU A 183 -10.26 -17.04 7.04
CA LEU A 183 -10.06 -16.40 5.73
C LEU A 183 -10.12 -17.41 4.58
N ILE A 184 -9.37 -18.51 4.66
CA ILE A 184 -9.41 -19.57 3.64
C ILE A 184 -10.81 -20.17 3.51
N ASN A 185 -11.55 -20.34 4.61
CA ASN A 185 -12.94 -20.80 4.56
C ASN A 185 -13.88 -19.81 3.86
N LEU A 186 -13.65 -18.50 3.98
CA LEU A 186 -14.40 -17.49 3.21
C LEU A 186 -14.15 -17.68 1.71
N TYR A 187 -12.91 -17.88 1.28
CA TYR A 187 -12.59 -18.18 -0.13
C TYR A 187 -13.22 -19.48 -0.61
N THR A 188 -13.24 -20.52 0.21
CA THR A 188 -13.91 -21.78 -0.15
C THR A 188 -15.41 -21.60 -0.31
N LYS A 189 -16.04 -20.73 0.50
CA LYS A 189 -17.49 -20.50 0.50
C LYS A 189 -17.96 -19.57 -0.62
N TYR A 190 -17.28 -18.43 -0.78
CA TYR A 190 -17.71 -17.35 -1.68
C TYR A 190 -16.87 -17.26 -2.97
N GLY A 191 -15.83 -18.08 -3.10
CA GLY A 191 -14.85 -17.92 -4.18
C GLY A 191 -14.01 -16.66 -3.99
N PHE A 192 -13.53 -16.11 -5.10
CA PHE A 192 -12.84 -14.82 -5.11
C PHE A 192 -13.85 -13.69 -5.02
N PHE A 193 -13.90 -12.99 -3.89
CA PHE A 193 -14.72 -11.80 -3.70
C PHE A 193 -13.92 -10.52 -3.94
N THR A 194 -14.58 -9.52 -4.51
CA THR A 194 -14.02 -8.19 -4.77
C THR A 194 -13.84 -7.40 -3.46
N THR A 195 -12.61 -7.00 -3.15
CA THR A 195 -12.32 -6.31 -1.88
C THR A 195 -12.80 -4.86 -1.82
N SER A 196 -13.12 -4.23 -2.97
CA SER A 196 -13.67 -2.87 -3.03
C SER A 196 -15.13 -2.78 -2.59
N LYS A 197 -15.87 -3.89 -2.64
CA LYS A 197 -17.25 -4.01 -2.16
C LYS A 197 -17.34 -4.31 -0.66
N LEU A 198 -16.19 -4.47 0.01
CA LEU A 198 -16.14 -4.58 1.47
C LEU A 198 -16.53 -3.25 2.12
N GLN A 199 -17.33 -3.32 3.17
CA GLN A 199 -17.85 -2.15 3.86
C GLN A 199 -17.15 -1.96 5.21
N GLY A 200 -17.26 -0.76 5.78
CA GLY A 200 -16.75 -0.47 7.12
C GLY A 200 -15.23 -0.57 7.22
N ALA A 201 -14.74 -1.33 8.19
CA ALA A 201 -13.31 -1.60 8.43
C ALA A 201 -12.83 -2.92 7.79
N ALA A 202 -13.68 -3.61 7.04
CA ALA A 202 -13.38 -4.95 6.54
C ALA A 202 -12.21 -5.04 5.54
N PHE A 203 -12.02 -4.04 4.67
CA PHE A 203 -10.87 -4.03 3.76
C PHE A 203 -9.52 -3.83 4.50
N PRO A 204 -9.39 -2.83 5.39
CA PRO A 204 -8.27 -2.75 6.31
C PRO A 204 -8.03 -4.06 7.09
N ALA A 205 -9.09 -4.64 7.67
CA ALA A 205 -9.04 -5.91 8.39
C ALA A 205 -8.42 -7.04 7.54
N TYR A 206 -8.93 -7.21 6.32
CA TYR A 206 -8.45 -8.20 5.37
C TYR A 206 -6.95 -8.04 5.07
N LYS A 207 -6.49 -6.81 4.81
CA LYS A 207 -5.07 -6.52 4.57
C LYS A 207 -4.20 -6.86 5.78
N PHE A 208 -4.61 -6.45 6.98
CA PHE A 208 -3.88 -6.78 8.21
C PHE A 208 -3.75 -8.29 8.41
N ILE A 209 -4.85 -9.03 8.20
CA ILE A 209 -4.85 -10.49 8.32
C ILE A 209 -3.85 -11.10 7.34
N LEU A 210 -3.80 -10.65 6.08
CA LEU A 210 -2.82 -11.15 5.11
C LEU A 210 -1.38 -10.90 5.57
N THR A 211 -1.05 -9.66 5.96
CA THR A 211 0.29 -9.28 6.43
C THR A 211 0.71 -10.09 7.66
N HIS A 212 -0.14 -10.15 8.68
CA HIS A 212 0.20 -10.77 9.96
C HIS A 212 0.33 -12.30 9.89
N ASN A 213 -0.42 -12.95 9.01
CA ASN A 213 -0.38 -14.40 8.87
C ASN A 213 0.82 -14.91 8.09
N PHE A 214 1.44 -14.03 7.34
CA PHE A 214 2.62 -14.33 6.54
C PHE A 214 3.86 -14.55 7.40
N CYS A 215 3.93 -13.97 8.62
CA CYS A 215 5.05 -14.10 9.55
C CYS A 215 5.34 -15.54 10.06
N ASN A 216 4.51 -16.53 9.70
CA ASN A 216 4.68 -17.92 10.10
C ASN A 216 5.24 -18.79 8.95
N LYS A 217 6.54 -19.15 9.04
CA LYS A 217 7.27 -19.97 8.04
C LYS A 217 6.50 -21.20 7.54
N LYS A 218 5.91 -21.99 8.45
CA LYS A 218 5.19 -23.22 8.06
C LYS A 218 3.97 -22.94 7.19
N ARG A 219 3.34 -21.79 7.39
CA ARG A 219 2.15 -21.37 6.64
C ARG A 219 2.50 -20.77 5.31
N TYR A 220 3.53 -19.92 5.30
CA TYR A 220 4.08 -19.38 4.06
C TYR A 220 4.41 -20.51 3.09
N ILE A 221 5.21 -21.49 3.53
CA ILE A 221 5.59 -22.63 2.68
C ILE A 221 4.36 -23.40 2.17
N LYS A 222 3.33 -23.58 3.01
CA LYS A 222 2.10 -24.31 2.63
C LYS A 222 1.20 -23.52 1.67
N HIS A 223 1.20 -22.20 1.74
CA HIS A 223 0.24 -21.32 1.07
C HIS A 223 0.91 -20.25 0.20
N ASN A 224 2.14 -20.47 -0.26
CA ASN A 224 2.91 -19.50 -1.04
C ASN A 224 2.12 -19.05 -2.29
N ASP A 225 1.58 -20.01 -3.04
CA ASP A 225 0.79 -19.76 -4.23
C ASP A 225 -0.45 -18.89 -3.96
N PHE A 226 -1.06 -19.03 -2.77
CA PHE A 226 -2.17 -18.18 -2.37
C PHE A 226 -1.71 -16.72 -2.26
N PHE A 227 -0.63 -16.44 -1.52
CA PHE A 227 -0.15 -15.06 -1.35
C PHE A 227 0.34 -14.44 -2.66
N ILE A 228 1.06 -15.20 -3.50
CA ILE A 228 1.45 -14.73 -4.83
C ILE A 228 0.21 -14.40 -5.66
N ARG A 229 -0.84 -15.25 -5.63
CA ARG A 229 -2.10 -14.96 -6.33
C ARG A 229 -2.80 -13.72 -5.79
N GLU A 230 -2.74 -13.46 -4.48
CA GLU A 230 -3.31 -12.23 -3.90
C GLU A 230 -2.53 -10.97 -4.36
N VAL A 231 -1.21 -11.06 -4.54
CA VAL A 231 -0.42 -9.98 -5.17
C VAL A 231 -0.75 -9.83 -6.65
N LEU A 232 -0.81 -10.95 -7.38
CA LEU A 232 -1.18 -10.98 -8.80
C LEU A 232 -2.62 -10.55 -9.08
N ALA A 233 -3.45 -10.50 -8.05
CA ALA A 233 -4.81 -9.97 -8.10
C ALA A 233 -4.92 -8.54 -7.53
N GLY A 234 -3.82 -7.93 -7.08
CA GLY A 234 -3.80 -6.56 -6.54
C GLY A 234 -4.41 -6.40 -5.14
N ARG A 235 -4.68 -7.49 -4.44
CA ARG A 235 -5.31 -7.50 -3.10
C ARG A 235 -4.29 -7.44 -1.96
N LEU A 236 -3.07 -7.93 -2.20
CA LEU A 236 -1.89 -7.73 -1.36
C LEU A 236 -0.92 -6.78 -2.06
N ASP A 237 -0.34 -5.80 -1.34
CA ASP A 237 0.67 -4.91 -1.93
C ASP A 237 1.95 -5.70 -2.24
N ALA A 238 2.43 -5.63 -3.48
CA ALA A 238 3.69 -6.23 -3.89
C ALA A 238 4.88 -5.72 -3.03
N ARG A 239 4.86 -4.46 -2.59
CA ARG A 239 5.89 -3.87 -1.70
C ARG A 239 5.86 -4.54 -0.32
N GLU A 240 4.68 -4.66 0.26
CA GLU A 240 4.45 -5.32 1.55
C GLU A 240 4.84 -6.80 1.46
N TYR A 241 4.41 -7.51 0.41
CA TYR A 241 4.78 -8.91 0.20
C TYR A 241 6.31 -9.09 0.10
N ALA A 242 6.98 -8.26 -0.71
CA ALA A 242 8.44 -8.30 -0.87
C ALA A 242 9.17 -8.04 0.46
N ASP A 243 8.73 -7.04 1.22
CA ASP A 243 9.32 -6.73 2.53
C ASP A 243 9.16 -7.91 3.50
N ILE A 244 7.97 -8.51 3.56
CA ILE A 244 7.74 -9.65 4.44
C ILE A 244 8.62 -10.84 4.03
N VAL A 245 8.67 -11.22 2.75
CA VAL A 245 9.51 -12.35 2.29
C VAL A 245 10.97 -12.16 2.71
N ASP A 246 11.51 -10.96 2.46
CA ASP A 246 12.90 -10.62 2.72
C ASP A 246 13.22 -10.55 4.22
N ASN A 247 12.32 -10.01 5.05
CA ASN A 247 12.49 -9.91 6.51
C ASN A 247 12.50 -11.27 7.20
N TYR A 248 11.67 -12.21 6.74
CA TYR A 248 11.56 -13.52 7.38
C TYR A 248 12.41 -14.61 6.69
N ARG A 249 13.04 -14.27 5.54
CA ARG A 249 13.94 -15.14 4.75
C ARG A 249 13.46 -16.58 4.68
N PHE A 250 12.17 -16.76 4.37
CA PHE A 250 11.57 -18.10 4.37
C PHE A 250 12.19 -19.00 3.30
N ASP A 251 12.56 -18.39 2.18
CA ASP A 251 13.21 -19.00 1.02
C ASP A 251 14.28 -18.07 0.47
N SER A 252 15.52 -18.55 0.40
CA SER A 252 16.65 -17.79 -0.15
C SER A 252 16.57 -17.58 -1.67
N THR A 253 15.69 -18.28 -2.38
CA THR A 253 15.48 -18.11 -3.82
C THR A 253 14.59 -16.90 -4.13
N GLN A 254 13.69 -16.54 -3.23
CA GLN A 254 12.74 -15.43 -3.36
C GLN A 254 13.24 -14.23 -2.57
N VAL A 255 14.25 -13.54 -3.09
CA VAL A 255 14.78 -12.29 -2.51
C VAL A 255 14.38 -11.13 -3.40
N TYR A 256 13.73 -10.12 -2.82
CA TYR A 256 13.19 -8.95 -3.51
C TYR A 256 13.99 -7.67 -3.25
N GLY A 257 14.97 -7.71 -2.35
CA GLY A 257 15.93 -6.65 -2.10
C GLY A 257 15.43 -5.51 -1.22
N CYS A 258 14.49 -5.72 -0.30
CA CYS A 258 14.04 -4.65 0.61
C CYS A 258 15.18 -4.15 1.53
N HIS A 259 16.10 -5.04 1.91
CA HIS A 259 17.31 -4.73 2.73
C HIS A 259 18.46 -4.07 1.96
N THR A 260 18.29 -3.81 0.66
CA THR A 260 19.36 -3.23 -0.17
C THR A 260 19.48 -1.72 -0.01
N VAL A 261 18.49 -1.08 0.59
CA VAL A 261 18.52 0.33 0.99
C VAL A 261 17.57 0.55 2.17
N PHE A 262 18.08 1.10 3.27
CA PHE A 262 17.29 1.39 4.47
C PHE A 262 17.93 2.50 5.29
N SER A 263 17.17 3.15 6.16
CA SER A 263 17.66 4.23 7.01
C SER A 263 17.94 3.78 8.44
N VAL A 264 19.00 4.32 9.03
CA VAL A 264 19.33 4.22 10.46
C VAL A 264 19.56 5.64 10.99
N GLY A 265 18.63 6.14 11.81
CA GLY A 265 18.67 7.53 12.28
C GLY A 265 18.70 8.52 11.11
N ASP A 266 19.71 9.39 11.09
CA ASP A 266 19.95 10.39 10.02
C ASP A 266 20.91 9.91 8.92
N SER A 267 21.03 8.59 8.74
CA SER A 267 21.80 7.98 7.66
C SER A 267 20.96 7.03 6.81
N LEU A 268 21.15 7.06 5.49
CA LEU A 268 20.66 6.06 4.55
C LEU A 268 21.81 5.13 4.17
N ILE A 269 21.63 3.83 4.39
CA ILE A 269 22.57 2.79 3.97
C ILE A 269 22.11 2.27 2.61
N VAL A 270 23.02 2.21 1.64
CA VAL A 270 22.75 1.71 0.28
C VAL A 270 23.76 0.63 -0.05
N PHE A 271 23.31 -0.58 -0.38
CA PHE A 271 24.19 -1.69 -0.74
C PHE A 271 24.55 -1.69 -2.22
N HIS A 272 25.83 -1.89 -2.52
CA HIS A 272 26.33 -2.17 -3.85
C HIS A 272 26.11 -3.65 -4.17
N LEU A 273 25.18 -3.95 -5.06
CA LEU A 273 24.83 -5.33 -5.39
C LEU A 273 25.78 -5.93 -6.43
N SER A 274 26.04 -7.23 -6.34
CA SER A 274 26.73 -7.98 -7.39
C SER A 274 25.83 -8.15 -8.62
N ASP A 275 26.40 -8.35 -9.80
CA ASP A 275 25.62 -8.49 -11.04
C ASP A 275 24.66 -9.69 -10.96
N SER A 276 25.14 -10.81 -10.42
CA SER A 276 24.30 -11.98 -10.11
C SER A 276 23.24 -11.70 -9.05
N GLY A 277 23.55 -10.86 -8.05
CA GLY A 277 22.59 -10.44 -7.03
C GLY A 277 21.48 -9.57 -7.62
N LYS A 278 21.83 -8.61 -8.48
CA LYS A 278 20.89 -7.76 -9.22
C LYS A 278 19.99 -8.59 -10.12
N GLU A 279 20.55 -9.50 -10.91
CA GLU A 279 19.78 -10.37 -11.81
C GLU A 279 18.75 -11.20 -11.02
N LYS A 280 19.19 -11.86 -9.95
CA LYS A 280 18.31 -12.65 -9.08
C LYS A 280 17.17 -11.82 -8.49
N ILE A 281 17.50 -10.66 -7.90
CA ILE A 281 16.52 -9.77 -7.28
C ILE A 281 15.53 -9.25 -8.34
N ASN A 282 16.02 -8.78 -9.49
CA ASN A 282 15.19 -8.21 -10.54
C ASN A 282 14.26 -9.24 -11.19
N ASN A 283 14.70 -10.49 -11.35
CA ASN A 283 13.84 -11.57 -11.83
C ASN A 283 12.63 -11.80 -10.91
N ASN A 284 12.86 -11.81 -9.59
CA ASN A 284 11.78 -11.92 -8.61
C ASN A 284 10.90 -10.67 -8.59
N ARG A 285 11.47 -9.46 -8.55
CA ARG A 285 10.71 -8.20 -8.54
C ARG A 285 9.77 -8.10 -9.74
N LYS A 286 10.26 -8.47 -10.94
CA LYS A 286 9.45 -8.50 -12.17
C LYS A 286 8.25 -9.45 -12.07
N SER A 287 8.37 -10.57 -11.35
CA SER A 287 7.27 -11.56 -11.24
C SER A 287 6.06 -11.06 -10.46
N ILE A 288 6.21 -9.98 -9.70
CA ILE A 288 5.16 -9.33 -8.90
C ILE A 288 5.04 -7.83 -9.22
N PHE A 289 5.42 -7.44 -10.44
CA PHE A 289 5.26 -6.08 -10.98
C PHE A 289 6.06 -4.98 -10.25
N LEU A 290 7.06 -5.34 -9.45
CA LEU A 290 7.96 -4.36 -8.83
C LEU A 290 8.99 -3.85 -9.83
N GLN A 291 9.32 -2.56 -9.71
CA GLN A 291 10.40 -1.90 -10.44
C GLN A 291 11.74 -2.58 -10.16
N ASP A 292 12.70 -2.48 -11.08
CA ASP A 292 14.05 -3.00 -10.84
C ASP A 292 14.72 -2.34 -9.62
N ILE A 293 15.72 -3.04 -9.08
CA ILE A 293 16.37 -2.65 -7.83
C ILE A 293 17.15 -1.34 -7.94
N ASP A 294 17.72 -1.03 -9.11
CA ASP A 294 18.49 0.19 -9.33
C ASP A 294 17.55 1.41 -9.35
N THR A 295 16.40 1.28 -10.01
CA THR A 295 15.34 2.29 -10.00
C THR A 295 14.82 2.53 -8.59
N MET A 296 14.57 1.46 -7.82
CA MET A 296 14.13 1.56 -6.43
C MET A 296 15.16 2.27 -5.55
N GLN A 297 16.46 1.89 -5.61
CA GLN A 297 17.52 2.54 -4.85
C GLN A 297 17.65 4.03 -5.20
N LYS A 298 17.62 4.38 -6.49
CA LYS A 298 17.66 5.79 -6.94
C LYS A 298 16.53 6.62 -6.36
N LYS A 299 15.31 6.07 -6.32
CA LYS A 299 14.14 6.75 -5.72
C LYS A 299 14.34 7.01 -4.22
N MET A 300 14.80 6.01 -3.50
CA MET A 300 15.05 6.10 -2.06
C MET A 300 16.13 7.14 -1.73
N ILE A 301 17.23 7.14 -2.49
CA ILE A 301 18.31 8.13 -2.35
C ILE A 301 17.81 9.55 -2.68
N TRP A 302 17.08 9.70 -3.77
CA TRP A 302 16.53 11.01 -4.16
C TRP A 302 15.60 11.55 -3.08
N GLN A 303 14.71 10.72 -2.56
CA GLN A 303 13.79 11.12 -1.50
C GLN A 303 14.51 11.52 -0.23
N TRP A 304 15.51 10.73 0.18
CA TRP A 304 16.31 11.00 1.35
C TRP A 304 16.95 12.39 1.33
N LYS A 305 17.43 12.79 0.13
CA LYS A 305 18.06 14.10 -0.12
C LYS A 305 17.09 15.27 -0.23
N ASN A 306 15.84 15.04 -0.63
CA ASN A 306 14.90 16.11 -0.98
C ASN A 306 13.74 16.29 0.01
N TYR A 307 13.47 15.32 0.88
CA TYR A 307 12.34 15.37 1.82
C TYR A 307 12.72 14.91 3.22
N HIS A 308 12.12 15.56 4.22
CA HIS A 308 12.26 15.18 5.63
C HIS A 308 11.51 13.89 5.99
N SER A 309 10.40 13.58 5.29
CA SER A 309 9.62 12.36 5.46
C SER A 309 9.75 11.43 4.24
N PHE A 310 9.56 10.12 4.43
CA PHE A 310 9.51 9.18 3.32
C PHE A 310 8.20 9.31 2.52
N TRP A 311 8.27 9.29 1.19
CA TRP A 311 7.16 9.35 0.21
C TRP A 311 7.00 8.02 -0.55
N PHE A 312 8.11 7.34 -0.81
CA PHE A 312 8.21 5.98 -1.30
C PHE A 312 8.46 5.09 -0.09
N GLU A 313 7.62 4.08 0.11
CA GLU A 313 7.80 3.09 1.16
C GLU A 313 9.07 2.26 0.91
N ASN A 314 9.84 2.06 1.98
CA ASN A 314 10.57 0.82 2.25
C ASN A 314 11.07 0.79 3.70
N VAL A 315 11.10 -0.44 4.23
CA VAL A 315 11.71 -0.99 5.47
C VAL A 315 12.10 0.03 6.53
N CYS A 316 11.19 0.25 7.49
CA CYS A 316 11.55 0.80 8.78
C CYS A 316 12.07 -0.33 9.68
N GLU A 317 13.38 -0.60 9.68
CA GLU A 317 13.96 -1.20 10.87
C GLU A 317 14.15 -0.05 11.88
N VAL A 318 13.20 0.09 12.81
CA VAL A 318 13.31 1.07 13.91
C VAL A 318 14.41 0.59 14.84
N VAL A 319 15.63 1.03 14.59
CA VAL A 319 16.75 0.82 15.50
C VAL A 319 16.85 2.05 16.41
N PRO A 320 16.82 1.88 17.75
CA PRO A 320 16.93 3.00 18.69
C PRO A 320 18.27 3.76 18.51
N TYR A 321 18.20 5.09 18.62
CA TYR A 321 19.25 6.06 18.29
C TYR A 321 20.56 5.94 19.10
N TYR A 322 21.71 6.07 18.42
CA TYR A 322 22.64 7.23 18.40
C TYR A 322 24.07 6.77 18.03
N SER A 323 24.42 6.75 16.74
CA SER A 323 25.76 7.04 16.17
C SER A 323 25.88 6.59 14.71
N ASN A 324 26.75 7.22 13.90
CA ASN A 324 27.20 6.66 12.61
C ASN A 324 27.89 5.29 12.79
N GLU A 325 28.42 5.01 13.98
CA GLU A 325 28.95 3.68 14.32
C GLU A 325 27.83 2.62 14.30
N THR A 326 26.61 2.97 14.73
CA THR A 326 25.44 2.08 14.66
C THR A 326 25.06 1.78 13.21
N ALA A 327 25.02 2.79 12.34
CA ALA A 327 24.75 2.60 10.92
C ALA A 327 25.82 1.71 10.24
N THR A 328 27.10 1.95 10.55
CA THR A 328 28.22 1.14 10.04
C THR A 328 28.14 -0.31 10.53
N ILE A 329 27.91 -0.53 11.83
CA ILE A 329 27.78 -1.87 12.43
C ILE A 329 26.62 -2.64 11.79
N ILE A 330 25.46 -2.00 11.62
CA ILE A 330 24.30 -2.62 10.97
C ILE A 330 24.59 -2.91 9.50
N ALA A 331 25.21 -1.97 8.79
CA ALA A 331 25.58 -2.17 7.39
C ALA A 331 26.54 -3.36 7.23
N GLU A 332 27.56 -3.48 8.08
CA GLU A 332 28.48 -4.63 8.08
C GLU A 332 27.78 -5.95 8.44
N GLN A 333 26.86 -5.94 9.41
CA GLN A 333 26.09 -7.11 9.77
C GLN A 333 25.22 -7.57 8.58
N LYS A 334 24.44 -6.65 8.00
CA LYS A 334 23.58 -6.95 6.85
C LYS A 334 24.42 -7.34 5.63
N LEU A 335 25.59 -6.75 5.41
CA LEU A 335 26.53 -7.16 4.35
C LEU A 335 26.90 -8.64 4.49
N LYS A 336 27.28 -9.06 5.71
CA LYS A 336 27.59 -10.46 6.01
C LYS A 336 26.39 -11.38 5.78
N GLU A 337 25.20 -10.95 6.21
CA GLU A 337 23.96 -11.71 6.00
C GLU A 337 23.55 -11.81 4.52
N MET A 338 23.83 -10.78 3.71
CA MET A 338 23.54 -10.77 2.27
C MET A 338 24.54 -11.63 1.47
N GLY A 339 25.72 -11.91 2.02
CA GLY A 339 26.73 -12.76 1.39
C GLY A 339 27.10 -12.27 -0.01
N SER A 340 27.14 -13.17 -1.00
CA SER A 340 27.52 -12.84 -2.39
C SER A 340 26.54 -11.95 -3.15
N ILE A 341 25.37 -11.63 -2.58
CA ILE A 341 24.39 -10.71 -3.18
C ILE A 341 24.93 -9.27 -3.18
N ALA A 342 25.71 -8.88 -2.17
CA ALA A 342 26.27 -7.53 -2.03
C ALA A 342 27.81 -7.56 -2.08
N LYS A 343 28.40 -6.57 -2.75
CA LYS A 343 29.85 -6.34 -2.87
C LYS A 343 30.36 -5.28 -1.89
N GLY A 344 29.46 -4.49 -1.29
CA GLY A 344 29.78 -3.42 -0.35
C GLY A 344 28.56 -2.54 -0.07
N TYR A 345 28.77 -1.39 0.56
CA TYR A 345 27.72 -0.40 0.83
C TYR A 345 28.31 1.02 0.86
N GLU A 346 27.42 2.01 0.74
CA GLU A 346 27.66 3.41 1.02
C GLU A 346 26.70 3.90 2.12
N ILE A 347 27.14 4.91 2.89
CA ILE A 347 26.31 5.60 3.88
C ILE A 347 26.13 7.04 3.42
N ILE A 348 24.88 7.45 3.25
CA ILE A 348 24.49 8.79 2.84
C ILE A 348 23.83 9.49 4.04
N SER A 349 24.55 10.40 4.68
CA SER A 349 24.00 11.25 5.74
C SER A 349 23.15 12.38 5.16
N ARG A 350 22.22 12.90 5.95
CA ARG A 350 21.42 14.09 5.61
C ARG A 350 22.18 15.40 5.75
#